data_AF-A0A7T7MAB4-F1
#
_entry.id   AF-A0A7T7MAB4-F1
#
_cell.length_a   1.000
_cell.length_b   1.000
_cell.length_c   1.000
_cell.angle_alpha   90.00
_cell.angle_beta   90.00
_cell.angle_gamma   90.00
#
_symmetry.space_group_name_H-M   'P 1'
#
loop_
_entity.id
_entity.type
_entity.pdbx_description
1 polymer ?
#
loop_
_entity_poly.entity_id
_entity_poly.type
_entity_poly.pdbx_seq_one_letter_code
_entity_poly.pdbx_strand_id
1 'polypeptide(L)'
;MGEVVEPVGQGSPEGPVGQEQPGPVPEGRVAEDSVAGRLVLDDGTVLVGRNGEDLRARALRLLAPIEEDRLSRDLLAQGLSPQEVAERVGTEVRFVRGVRQDMERGEEIRPVTPEELVYRRAAGQISTQEMMERLRAWPYTFGRVRGYDGYESGSWDDIIGVQFYGFLSPEEFAELDDIAQSLPQPPEAPYGSAEFWGY
;
A
#
# COMPACT_ATOMS: atom_id res chain seq x y z
N MET A 1 55.97 60.65 27.95
CA MET A 1 57.28 60.66 27.27
C MET A 1 57.16 59.62 26.16
N GLY A 2 57.29 59.89 24.87
CA GLY A 2 57.98 60.95 24.15
C GLY A 2 58.57 60.27 22.90
N GLU A 3 58.18 60.79 21.72
CA GLU A 3 58.81 60.72 20.38
C GLU A 3 59.24 59.36 19.77
N VAL A 4 58.71 59.02 18.57
CA VAL A 4 59.31 59.18 17.20
C VAL A 4 60.44 58.16 16.98
N VAL A 5 60.43 57.30 15.96
CA VAL A 5 60.92 57.54 14.58
C VAL A 5 60.50 56.35 13.67
N GLU A 6 59.90 56.64 12.52
CA GLU A 6 59.92 55.80 11.30
C GLU A 6 61.19 56.14 10.47
N PRO A 7 61.81 55.24 9.65
CA PRO A 7 61.26 55.00 8.31
C PRO A 7 61.55 53.64 7.61
N VAL A 8 60.55 53.26 6.81
CA VAL A 8 60.60 52.88 5.37
C VAL A 8 61.54 51.76 4.92
N GLY A 9 60.91 50.65 4.51
CA GLY A 9 61.44 49.68 3.55
C GLY A 9 60.29 49.15 2.68
N GLN A 10 60.19 49.67 1.46
CA GLN A 10 59.18 49.45 0.43
C GLN A 10 59.07 47.99 -0.03
N GLY A 11 57.86 47.52 -0.35
CA GLY A 11 57.64 46.23 -1.01
C GLY A 11 56.17 45.80 -1.09
N SER A 12 55.41 46.41 -1.98
CA SER A 12 54.14 45.91 -2.54
C SER A 12 54.12 46.36 -3.99
N PRO A 13 53.52 45.62 -4.96
CA PRO A 13 52.09 45.30 -4.82
C PRO A 13 51.58 44.02 -5.56
N GLU A 14 50.28 43.75 -5.38
CA GLU A 14 49.35 42.97 -6.24
C GLU A 14 49.62 41.44 -6.34
N GLY A 15 48.77 40.52 -5.82
CA GLY A 15 47.36 40.28 -6.17
C GLY A 15 47.26 39.45 -7.48
N PRO A 16 46.34 38.47 -7.67
CA PRO A 16 45.13 38.20 -6.89
C PRO A 16 44.85 36.72 -6.51
N VAL A 17 44.07 36.57 -5.43
CA VAL A 17 42.91 35.68 -5.26
C VAL A 17 42.84 34.43 -6.17
N GLY A 18 43.30 33.30 -5.65
CA GLY A 18 42.89 31.97 -6.10
C GLY A 18 41.80 31.44 -5.17
N GLN A 19 40.55 31.45 -5.63
CA GLN A 19 39.42 30.80 -4.98
C GLN A 19 39.63 29.28 -5.02
N GLU A 20 39.61 28.62 -3.86
CA GLU A 20 39.43 27.17 -3.77
C GLU A 20 38.10 26.81 -4.44
N GLN A 21 38.18 26.13 -5.60
CA GLN A 21 37.04 25.45 -6.18
C GLN A 21 36.82 24.15 -5.40
N PRO A 22 35.61 23.90 -4.85
CA PRO A 22 35.30 22.61 -4.26
C PRO A 22 35.28 21.53 -5.35
N GLY A 23 35.94 20.40 -5.07
CA GLY A 23 36.01 19.25 -5.96
C GLY A 23 34.65 18.66 -6.34
N PRO A 24 34.60 17.81 -7.38
CA PRO A 24 33.35 17.32 -7.93
C PRO A 24 32.60 16.48 -6.90
N VAL A 25 31.34 16.84 -6.69
CA VAL A 25 30.36 16.03 -5.95
C VAL A 25 30.20 14.71 -6.70
N PRO A 26 30.24 13.55 -6.03
CA PRO A 26 29.98 12.28 -6.72
C PRO A 26 28.53 12.26 -7.22
N GLU A 27 28.37 12.27 -8.55
CA GLU A 27 27.16 11.82 -9.24
C GLU A 27 26.91 10.36 -8.86
N GLY A 28 25.82 10.10 -8.14
CA GLY A 28 25.47 8.74 -7.73
C GLY A 28 24.71 8.64 -6.43
N ARG A 29 23.66 9.43 -6.26
CA ARG A 29 22.53 9.05 -5.42
C ARG A 29 21.27 9.40 -6.18
N VAL A 30 20.65 8.38 -6.76
CA VAL A 30 19.23 8.41 -7.09
C VAL A 30 18.55 8.63 -5.76
N ALA A 31 18.14 9.88 -5.49
CA ALA A 31 17.31 10.17 -4.34
C ALA A 31 16.01 9.38 -4.56
N GLU A 32 15.73 8.47 -3.64
CA GLU A 32 14.41 7.87 -3.43
C GLU A 32 13.43 9.00 -3.20
N ASP A 33 12.94 9.59 -4.28
CA ASP A 33 11.90 10.61 -4.26
C ASP A 33 10.58 9.88 -4.08
N SER A 34 10.42 9.30 -2.89
CA SER A 34 9.12 9.04 -2.30
C SER A 34 8.48 10.41 -2.08
N VAL A 35 7.96 10.99 -3.16
CA VAL A 35 7.17 12.22 -3.11
C VAL A 35 5.95 11.88 -2.28
N ALA A 36 5.96 12.32 -1.02
CA ALA A 36 5.01 11.94 0.01
C ALA A 36 3.57 11.84 -0.56
N GLY A 37 2.98 10.64 -0.51
CA GLY A 37 1.61 10.41 -0.98
C GLY A 37 1.45 9.82 -2.39
N ARG A 38 2.55 9.54 -3.11
CA ARG A 38 2.50 9.01 -4.49
C ARG A 38 3.08 7.61 -4.58
N LEU A 39 2.31 6.67 -5.11
CA LEU A 39 2.77 5.33 -5.46
C LEU A 39 3.19 5.33 -6.94
N VAL A 40 4.44 4.99 -7.22
CA VAL A 40 4.94 4.85 -8.60
C VAL A 40 4.92 3.37 -8.98
N LEU A 41 4.19 3.04 -10.05
CA LEU A 41 4.08 1.69 -10.60
C LEU A 41 5.30 1.34 -11.47
N ASP A 42 5.42 0.05 -11.82
CA ASP A 42 6.55 -0.49 -12.59
C ASP A 42 6.69 0.14 -13.99
N ASP A 43 5.59 0.63 -14.55
CA ASP A 43 5.52 1.31 -15.86
C ASP A 43 5.71 2.85 -15.78
N GLY A 44 5.95 3.37 -14.57
CA GLY A 44 6.09 4.81 -14.31
C GLY A 44 4.77 5.54 -14.04
N THR A 45 3.63 4.85 -14.06
CA THR A 45 2.34 5.42 -13.66
C THR A 45 2.36 5.85 -12.20
N VAL A 46 1.82 7.03 -11.91
CA VAL A 46 1.77 7.56 -10.55
C VAL A 46 0.34 7.53 -10.02
N LEU A 47 0.11 6.72 -9.01
CA LEU A 47 -1.16 6.67 -8.29
C LEU A 47 -1.13 7.61 -7.08
N VAL A 48 -2.23 8.32 -6.90
CA VAL A 48 -2.43 9.25 -5.78
C VAL A 48 -3.67 8.81 -5.03
N GLY A 49 -3.54 8.56 -3.73
CA GLY A 49 -4.69 8.19 -2.91
C GLY A 49 -5.74 9.30 -2.90
N ARG A 50 -7.01 8.93 -2.75
CA ARG A 50 -8.17 9.83 -2.91
C ARG A 50 -8.05 11.20 -2.21
N ASN A 51 -7.43 11.23 -1.03
CA ASN A 51 -7.24 12.45 -0.22
C ASN A 51 -5.76 12.89 -0.13
N GLY A 52 -4.94 12.52 -1.13
CA GLY A 52 -3.49 12.69 -1.10
C GLY A 52 -2.78 11.77 -0.10
N GLU A 53 -3.44 10.68 0.31
CA GLU A 53 -2.86 9.73 1.25
C GLU A 53 -1.73 8.90 0.61
N ASP A 54 -0.74 8.56 1.42
CA ASP A 54 0.28 7.59 1.04
C ASP A 54 -0.32 6.20 0.96
N LEU A 55 -0.56 5.77 -0.28
CA LEU A 55 -1.14 4.46 -0.62
C LEU A 55 -0.28 3.31 -0.07
N ARG A 56 1.04 3.44 -0.06
CA ARG A 56 1.93 2.41 0.47
C ARG A 56 1.79 2.31 1.99
N ALA A 57 1.83 3.44 2.68
CA ALA A 57 1.62 3.48 4.12
C ALA A 57 0.22 2.98 4.53
N ARG A 58 -0.81 3.29 3.73
CA ARG A 58 -2.16 2.75 3.92
C ARG A 58 -2.21 1.24 3.71
N ALA A 59 -1.66 0.74 2.61
CA ALA A 59 -1.63 -0.69 2.32
C ALA A 59 -0.94 -1.50 3.43
N LEU A 60 0.21 -1.04 3.93
CA LEU A 60 0.90 -1.68 5.05
C LEU A 60 0.04 -1.75 6.31
N ARG A 61 -0.71 -0.68 6.64
CA ARG A 61 -1.64 -0.68 7.77
C ARG A 61 -2.81 -1.65 7.58
N LEU A 62 -3.29 -1.81 6.36
CA LEU A 62 -4.40 -2.72 6.04
C LEU A 62 -3.96 -4.19 6.00
N LEU A 63 -2.72 -4.45 5.58
CA LEU A 63 -2.12 -5.79 5.60
C LEU A 63 -1.75 -6.27 7.01
N ALA A 64 -1.33 -5.37 7.91
CA ALA A 64 -0.89 -5.74 9.26
C ALA A 64 -1.86 -6.69 10.01
N PRO A 65 -3.17 -6.38 10.17
CA PRO A 65 -4.09 -7.29 10.85
C PRO A 65 -4.29 -8.63 10.11
N ILE A 66 -4.17 -8.65 8.78
CA ILE A 66 -4.26 -9.88 7.99
C ILE A 66 -3.05 -10.78 8.31
N GLU A 67 -1.86 -10.22 8.34
CA GLU A 67 -0.63 -10.95 8.67
C GLU A 67 -0.60 -11.39 10.14
N GLU A 68 -1.09 -10.56 11.06
CA GLU A 68 -1.21 -10.91 12.49
C GLU A 68 -2.14 -12.11 12.71
N ASP A 69 -3.30 -12.14 12.05
CA ASP A 69 -4.25 -13.26 12.16
C ASP A 69 -3.67 -14.54 11.54
N ARG A 70 -2.99 -14.44 10.39
CA ARG A 70 -2.32 -15.59 9.77
C ARG A 70 -1.16 -16.12 10.61
N LEU A 71 -0.35 -15.23 11.19
CA LEU A 71 0.70 -15.63 12.14
C LEU A 71 0.10 -16.28 13.39
N SER A 72 -1.00 -15.74 13.91
CA SER A 72 -1.72 -16.32 15.05
C SER A 72 -2.22 -17.73 14.73
N ARG A 73 -2.85 -17.93 13.56
CA ARG A 73 -3.27 -19.24 13.06
C ARG A 73 -2.10 -20.22 13.02
N ASP A 74 -0.97 -19.81 12.43
CA ASP A 74 0.20 -20.68 12.24
C ASP A 74 0.82 -21.10 13.58
N LEU A 75 0.87 -20.21 14.56
CA LEU A 75 1.37 -20.51 15.91
C LEU A 75 0.41 -21.38 16.72
N LEU A 76 -0.90 -21.14 16.61
CA LEU A 76 -1.92 -21.99 17.23
C LEU A 76 -1.88 -23.41 16.65
N ALA A 77 -1.70 -23.55 15.33
CA ALA A 77 -1.55 -24.85 14.68
C ALA A 77 -0.28 -25.61 15.13
N GLN A 78 0.75 -24.90 15.60
CA GLN A 78 1.93 -25.48 16.23
C GLN A 78 1.72 -25.90 17.69
N GLY A 79 0.52 -25.69 18.23
CA GLY A 79 0.13 -26.11 19.58
C GLY A 79 0.40 -25.08 20.68
N LEU A 80 0.79 -23.85 20.33
CA LEU A 80 0.96 -22.78 21.32
C LEU A 80 -0.40 -22.38 21.92
N SER A 81 -0.40 -22.00 23.19
CA SER A 81 -1.60 -21.46 23.84
C SER A 81 -1.92 -20.05 23.32
N PRO A 82 -3.19 -19.59 23.37
CA PRO A 82 -3.55 -18.24 22.94
C PRO A 82 -2.77 -17.13 23.65
N GLN A 83 -2.32 -17.37 24.88
CA GLN A 83 -1.51 -16.45 25.66
C GLN A 83 -0.11 -16.29 25.08
N GLU A 84 0.57 -17.42 24.82
CA GLU A 84 1.91 -17.41 24.21
C GLU A 84 1.89 -16.83 22.79
N VAL A 85 0.84 -17.12 22.02
CA VAL A 85 0.64 -16.54 20.69
C VAL A 85 0.44 -15.03 20.79
N ALA A 86 -0.44 -14.54 21.67
CA ALA A 86 -0.68 -13.11 21.83
C ALA A 86 0.59 -12.34 22.21
N GLU A 87 1.38 -12.88 23.14
CA GLU A 87 2.68 -12.31 23.53
C GLU A 87 3.65 -12.25 22.35
N ARG A 88 3.70 -13.31 21.54
CA ARG A 88 4.63 -13.41 20.41
C ARG A 88 4.23 -12.54 19.22
N VAL A 89 2.94 -12.41 18.94
CA VAL A 89 2.40 -11.57 17.85
C VAL A 89 2.34 -10.10 18.26
N GLY A 90 2.29 -9.80 19.56
CA GLY A 90 2.12 -8.45 20.07
C GLY A 90 0.66 -7.95 19.97
N THR A 91 -0.30 -8.87 20.03
CA THR A 91 -1.74 -8.58 19.96
C THR A 91 -2.45 -8.95 21.27
N GLU A 92 -3.73 -8.64 21.39
CA GLU A 92 -4.51 -9.02 22.56
C GLU A 92 -4.97 -10.49 22.49
N VAL A 93 -4.93 -11.18 23.63
CA VAL A 93 -5.36 -12.59 23.76
C VAL A 93 -6.79 -12.81 23.25
N ARG A 94 -7.68 -11.81 23.33
CA ARG A 94 -9.06 -11.93 22.83
C ARG A 94 -9.12 -12.13 21.30
N PHE A 95 -8.22 -11.51 20.54
CA PHE A 95 -8.18 -11.66 19.08
C PHE A 95 -7.69 -13.05 18.69
N VAL A 96 -6.62 -13.51 19.33
CA VAL A 96 -6.09 -14.87 19.15
C VAL A 96 -7.13 -15.94 19.50
N ARG A 97 -7.93 -15.70 20.56
CA ARG A 97 -9.05 -16.60 20.91
C ARG A 97 -10.14 -16.62 19.84
N GLY A 98 -10.39 -15.50 19.16
CA GLY A 98 -11.27 -15.44 17.99
C GLY A 98 -10.74 -16.32 16.86
N VAL A 99 -9.47 -16.11 16.46
CA VAL A 99 -8.81 -16.93 15.43
C VAL A 99 -8.89 -18.43 15.77
N ARG A 100 -8.66 -18.81 17.04
CA ARG A 100 -8.78 -20.21 17.47
C ARG A 100 -10.22 -20.74 17.34
N GLN A 101 -11.23 -19.95 17.69
CA GLN A 101 -12.64 -20.36 17.57
C GLN A 101 -13.02 -20.57 16.11
N ASP A 102 -12.57 -19.69 15.22
CA ASP A 102 -12.82 -19.81 13.78
C ASP A 102 -12.13 -21.08 13.23
N MET A 103 -10.89 -21.36 13.66
CA MET A 103 -10.20 -22.63 13.34
C MET A 103 -10.95 -23.86 13.85
N GLU A 104 -11.49 -23.82 15.08
CA GLU A 104 -12.27 -24.91 15.68
C GLU A 104 -13.58 -25.17 14.93
N ARG A 105 -14.15 -24.14 14.28
CA ARG A 105 -15.32 -24.26 13.39
C ARG A 105 -14.97 -24.72 11.98
N GLY A 106 -13.69 -24.84 11.65
CA GLY A 106 -13.21 -25.16 10.31
C GLY A 106 -13.33 -23.99 9.33
N GLU A 107 -13.45 -22.76 9.83
CA GLU A 107 -13.46 -21.56 9.01
C GLU A 107 -12.04 -21.24 8.52
N GLU A 108 -11.93 -20.76 7.28
CA GLU A 108 -10.65 -20.33 6.73
C GLU A 108 -10.27 -18.96 7.32
N ILE A 109 -9.09 -18.90 7.96
CA ILE A 109 -8.61 -17.66 8.56
C ILE A 109 -7.96 -16.80 7.49
N ARG A 110 -8.57 -15.63 7.24
CA ARG A 110 -8.09 -14.63 6.26
C ARG A 110 -7.75 -15.29 4.91
N PRO A 111 -8.74 -15.86 4.20
CA PRO A 111 -8.52 -16.26 2.81
C PRO A 111 -7.98 -15.06 2.01
N VAL A 112 -7.14 -15.32 1.01
CA VAL A 112 -6.64 -14.25 0.14
C VAL A 112 -7.81 -13.63 -0.60
N THR A 113 -7.86 -12.30 -0.65
CA THR A 113 -8.89 -11.54 -1.37
C THR A 113 -8.28 -10.72 -2.52
N PRO A 114 -9.07 -10.31 -3.53
CA PRO A 114 -8.62 -9.37 -4.55
C PRO A 114 -8.07 -8.06 -3.96
N GLU A 115 -8.74 -7.52 -2.95
CA GLU A 115 -8.31 -6.33 -2.23
C GLU A 115 -6.90 -6.51 -1.62
N GLU A 116 -6.64 -7.67 -1.00
CA GLU A 116 -5.32 -7.96 -0.44
C GLU A 116 -4.22 -7.94 -1.50
N LEU A 117 -4.45 -8.53 -2.68
CA LEU A 117 -3.48 -8.51 -3.77
C LEU A 117 -3.12 -7.08 -4.18
N VAL A 118 -4.12 -6.20 -4.24
CA VAL A 118 -3.91 -4.78 -4.55
C VAL A 118 -3.09 -4.08 -3.47
N TYR A 119 -3.36 -4.36 -2.19
CA TYR A 119 -2.54 -3.84 -1.09
C TYR A 119 -1.11 -4.38 -1.11
N ARG A 120 -0.90 -5.65 -1.45
CA ARG A 120 0.45 -6.21 -1.59
C ARG A 120 1.26 -5.51 -2.69
N ARG A 121 0.63 -5.16 -3.82
CA ARG A 121 1.27 -4.36 -4.88
C ARG A 121 1.63 -2.97 -4.37
N ALA A 122 0.71 -2.28 -3.71
CA ALA A 122 0.98 -0.96 -3.13
C ALA A 122 2.06 -0.98 -2.03
N ALA A 123 2.19 -2.09 -1.29
CA ALA A 123 3.26 -2.31 -0.32
C ALA A 123 4.63 -2.58 -0.97
N GLY A 124 4.67 -2.90 -2.26
CA GLY A 124 5.86 -3.34 -3.00
C GLY A 124 6.22 -4.81 -2.77
N GLN A 125 5.25 -5.64 -2.35
CA GLN A 125 5.45 -7.06 -2.07
C GLN A 125 5.24 -7.95 -3.31
N ILE A 126 4.42 -7.49 -4.26
CA ILE A 126 4.21 -8.14 -5.56
C ILE A 126 4.27 -7.08 -6.66
N SER A 127 4.63 -7.49 -7.87
CA SER A 127 4.64 -6.59 -9.03
C SER A 127 3.23 -6.28 -9.53
N THR A 128 3.11 -5.23 -10.35
CA THR A 128 1.87 -4.90 -11.06
C THR A 128 1.42 -6.05 -11.96
N GLN A 129 2.37 -6.67 -12.67
CA GLN A 129 2.11 -7.82 -13.53
C GLN A 129 1.56 -9.01 -12.73
N GLU A 130 2.21 -9.37 -11.63
CA GLU A 130 1.80 -10.49 -10.77
C GLU A 130 0.41 -10.26 -10.17
N MET A 131 0.13 -9.04 -9.72
CA MET A 131 -1.19 -8.65 -9.23
C MET A 131 -2.24 -8.83 -10.32
N MET A 132 -2.04 -8.24 -11.50
CA MET A 132 -3.00 -8.30 -12.59
C MET A 132 -3.20 -9.72 -13.13
N GLU A 133 -2.15 -10.54 -13.23
CA GLU A 133 -2.28 -11.96 -13.62
C GLU A 133 -3.21 -12.73 -12.67
N ARG A 134 -3.08 -12.52 -11.35
CA ARG A 134 -3.95 -13.17 -10.36
C ARG A 134 -5.37 -12.63 -10.39
N LEU A 135 -5.54 -11.32 -10.54
CA LEU A 135 -6.86 -10.68 -10.59
C LEU A 135 -7.64 -11.04 -11.85
N ARG A 136 -6.99 -11.23 -13.00
CA ARG A 136 -7.64 -11.69 -14.24
C ARG A 136 -8.19 -13.12 -14.12
N ALA A 137 -7.48 -13.98 -13.39
CA ALA A 137 -7.87 -15.36 -13.17
C ALA A 137 -8.85 -15.53 -11.99
N TRP A 138 -9.21 -14.44 -11.31
CA TRP A 138 -10.01 -14.52 -10.10
C TRP A 138 -11.47 -14.92 -10.42
N PRO A 139 -12.06 -15.90 -9.71
CA PRO A 139 -13.45 -16.29 -9.91
C PRO A 139 -14.38 -15.28 -9.23
N TYR A 140 -14.55 -14.10 -9.83
CA TYR A 140 -15.29 -13.01 -9.20
C TYR A 140 -16.72 -13.43 -8.84
N THR A 141 -17.10 -13.03 -7.63
CA THR A 141 -18.47 -13.10 -7.13
C THR A 141 -19.02 -11.69 -6.98
N PHE A 142 -20.29 -11.52 -7.31
CA PHE A 142 -20.99 -10.25 -7.17
C PHE A 142 -21.81 -10.25 -5.89
N GLY A 143 -21.83 -9.10 -5.22
CA GLY A 143 -22.60 -8.94 -4.00
C GLY A 143 -24.09 -9.11 -4.24
N ARG A 144 -24.80 -9.51 -3.19
CA ARG A 144 -26.22 -9.88 -3.25
C ARG A 144 -26.97 -9.31 -2.08
N VAL A 145 -28.15 -8.77 -2.38
CA VAL A 145 -29.11 -8.37 -1.34
C VAL A 145 -29.67 -9.62 -0.68
N ARG A 146 -29.60 -9.67 0.65
CA ARG A 146 -30.15 -10.72 1.52
C ARG A 146 -31.27 -10.11 2.36
N GLY A 147 -32.52 -10.39 2.01
CA GLY A 147 -33.67 -9.85 2.73
C GLY A 147 -33.95 -8.39 2.41
N TYR A 148 -34.45 -7.62 3.38
CA TYR A 148 -34.87 -6.23 3.17
C TYR A 148 -33.71 -5.22 3.30
N ASP A 149 -32.71 -5.53 4.13
CA ASP A 149 -31.60 -4.62 4.47
C ASP A 149 -30.21 -5.30 4.47
N GLY A 150 -30.13 -6.62 4.29
CA GLY A 150 -28.86 -7.33 4.26
C GLY A 150 -28.16 -7.17 2.90
N TYR A 151 -26.87 -6.88 2.92
CA TYR A 151 -26.00 -6.97 1.76
C TYR A 151 -24.87 -7.94 2.07
N GLU A 152 -24.71 -8.95 1.23
CA GLU A 152 -23.57 -9.85 1.27
C GLU A 152 -22.60 -9.42 0.17
N SER A 153 -21.43 -8.93 0.55
CA SER A 153 -20.42 -8.47 -0.40
C SER A 153 -19.85 -9.64 -1.20
N GLY A 154 -19.64 -9.40 -2.50
CA GLY A 154 -18.89 -10.29 -3.37
C GLY A 154 -17.45 -9.81 -3.54
N SER A 155 -16.59 -10.68 -4.06
CA SER A 155 -15.18 -10.33 -4.31
C SER A 155 -14.98 -9.28 -5.40
N TRP A 156 -16.01 -8.95 -6.18
CA TRP A 156 -15.99 -7.78 -7.08
C TRP A 156 -16.10 -6.46 -6.32
N ASP A 157 -16.79 -6.45 -5.17
CA ASP A 157 -16.92 -5.25 -4.33
C ASP A 157 -15.57 -4.82 -3.77
N ASP A 158 -14.66 -5.77 -3.56
CA ASP A 158 -13.26 -5.52 -3.19
C ASP A 158 -12.55 -4.67 -4.26
N ILE A 159 -12.75 -4.98 -5.55
CA ILE A 159 -12.16 -4.23 -6.68
C ILE A 159 -12.74 -2.82 -6.77
N ILE A 160 -14.06 -2.69 -6.61
CA ILE A 160 -14.73 -1.39 -6.56
C ILE A 160 -14.17 -0.55 -5.40
N GLY A 161 -14.01 -1.15 -4.22
CA GLY A 161 -13.49 -0.49 -3.03
C GLY A 161 -12.07 0.05 -3.22
N VAL A 162 -11.14 -0.78 -3.70
CA VAL A 162 -9.75 -0.36 -3.90
C VAL A 162 -9.61 0.68 -5.04
N GLN A 163 -10.44 0.61 -6.08
CA GLN A 163 -10.53 1.66 -7.10
C GLN A 163 -11.01 2.99 -6.50
N PHE A 164 -12.05 2.96 -5.66
CA PHE A 164 -12.59 4.15 -5.01
C PHE A 164 -11.54 4.88 -4.13
N TYR A 165 -10.58 4.15 -3.56
CA TYR A 165 -9.48 4.69 -2.77
C TYR A 165 -8.24 5.07 -3.60
N GLY A 166 -8.23 4.80 -4.91
CA GLY A 166 -7.16 5.19 -5.84
C GLY A 166 -6.00 4.19 -5.88
N PHE A 167 -6.23 2.93 -5.47
CA PHE A 167 -5.20 1.91 -5.55
C PHE A 167 -5.04 1.30 -6.94
N LEU A 168 -6.02 1.43 -7.83
CA LEU A 168 -5.93 0.96 -9.21
C LEU A 168 -5.83 2.17 -10.17
N SER A 169 -5.13 1.99 -11.29
CA SER A 169 -5.23 2.92 -12.40
C SER A 169 -6.58 2.77 -13.11
N PRO A 170 -7.06 3.80 -13.84
CA PRO A 170 -8.25 3.68 -14.68
C PRO A 170 -8.18 2.52 -15.68
N GLU A 171 -7.00 2.27 -16.25
CA GLU A 171 -6.75 1.20 -17.23
C GLU A 171 -6.78 -0.19 -16.57
N GLU A 172 -6.14 -0.35 -15.40
CA GLU A 172 -6.21 -1.59 -14.61
C GLU A 172 -7.66 -1.92 -14.25
N PHE A 173 -8.43 -0.92 -13.80
CA PHE A 173 -9.83 -1.11 -13.45
C PHE A 173 -10.68 -1.45 -14.67
N ALA A 174 -10.52 -0.75 -15.79
CA ALA A 174 -11.28 -1.00 -17.02
C ALA A 174 -11.05 -2.43 -17.54
N GLU A 175 -9.81 -2.92 -17.49
CA GLU A 175 -9.51 -4.30 -17.89
C GLU A 175 -10.22 -5.33 -16.98
N LEU A 176 -10.22 -5.10 -15.66
CA LEU A 176 -10.91 -5.99 -14.72
C LEU A 176 -12.44 -5.92 -14.88
N ASP A 177 -12.97 -4.74 -15.19
CA ASP A 177 -14.41 -4.53 -15.43
C ASP A 177 -14.88 -5.29 -16.68
N ASP A 178 -14.11 -5.25 -17.77
CA ASP A 178 -14.40 -6.03 -18.98
C ASP A 178 -14.48 -7.55 -18.68
N ILE A 179 -13.58 -8.05 -17.82
CA ILE A 179 -13.61 -9.45 -17.38
C ILE A 179 -14.85 -9.72 -16.53
N ALA A 180 -15.13 -8.87 -15.55
CA ALA A 180 -16.28 -9.02 -14.67
C ALA A 180 -17.61 -8.99 -15.43
N GLN A 181 -17.76 -8.11 -16.42
CA GLN A 181 -18.95 -8.02 -17.27
C GLN A 181 -19.18 -9.28 -18.12
N SER A 182 -18.13 -10.05 -18.42
CA SER A 182 -18.25 -11.33 -19.13
C SER A 182 -18.78 -12.49 -18.27
N LEU A 183 -18.80 -12.33 -16.94
CA LEU A 183 -19.25 -13.35 -16.01
C LEU A 183 -20.78 -13.31 -15.80
N PRO A 184 -21.41 -14.43 -15.39
CA PRO A 184 -22.83 -14.45 -15.07
C PRO A 184 -23.17 -13.46 -13.95
N GLN A 185 -23.85 -12.37 -14.32
CA GLN A 185 -24.30 -11.36 -13.38
C GLN A 185 -25.47 -11.90 -12.54
N PRO A 186 -25.58 -11.51 -11.26
CA PRO A 186 -26.79 -11.78 -10.50
C PRO A 186 -27.99 -11.10 -11.19
N PRO A 187 -29.20 -11.69 -11.11
CA PRO A 187 -30.39 -11.03 -11.64
C PRO A 187 -30.51 -9.64 -11.02
N GLU A 188 -30.66 -8.62 -11.87
CA GLU A 188 -30.52 -7.20 -11.58
C GLU A 188 -30.75 -6.86 -10.10
N ALA A 189 -29.66 -6.69 -9.36
CA ALA A 189 -29.72 -5.93 -8.13
C ALA A 189 -30.06 -4.47 -8.52
N PRO A 190 -30.92 -3.76 -7.78
CA PRO A 190 -31.39 -2.42 -8.12
C PRO A 190 -30.29 -1.32 -8.12
N TYR A 191 -29.01 -1.70 -8.08
CA TYR A 191 -27.84 -0.85 -7.88
C TYR A 191 -26.83 -0.90 -9.05
N GLY A 192 -27.21 -1.48 -10.21
CA GLY A 192 -26.34 -1.60 -11.39
C GLY A 192 -26.13 -0.31 -12.20
N SER A 193 -26.66 0.84 -11.78
CA SER A 193 -26.46 2.12 -12.48
C SER A 193 -25.34 2.93 -11.86
N ALA A 194 -24.48 3.52 -12.70
CA ALA A 194 -23.49 4.54 -12.31
C ALA A 194 -24.11 5.71 -11.52
N GLU A 195 -25.41 5.95 -11.69
CA GLU A 195 -26.20 6.93 -10.94
C GLU A 195 -26.29 6.65 -9.43
N PHE A 196 -26.13 5.40 -8.99
CA PHE A 196 -26.19 5.05 -7.56
C PHE A 196 -24.87 5.36 -6.83
N TRP A 197 -23.74 5.28 -7.55
CA TRP A 197 -22.40 5.57 -7.03
C TRP A 197 -21.93 7.01 -7.30
N GLY A 198 -22.78 7.83 -7.93
CA GLY A 198 -22.56 9.28 -8.05
C GLY A 198 -21.27 9.66 -8.78
N TYR A 199 -21.08 9.12 -9.99
CA TYR A 199 -20.09 9.60 -10.96
C TYR A 199 -20.64 10.75 -11.81
#